data_AF-A0A7C1XVL8-F1
#
_entry.id   AF-A0A7C1XVL8-F1
#
_cell.length_a   1.000
_cell.length_b   1.000
_cell.length_c   1.000
_cell.angle_alpha   90.00
_cell.angle_beta   90.00
_cell.angle_gamma   90.00
#
_symmetry.space_group_name_H-M   'P 1'
#
loop_
_entity.id
_entity.type
_entity.pdbx_description
1 polymer ?
#
loop_
_entity_poly.entity_id
_entity_poly.type
_entity_poly.pdbx_seq_one_letter_code
_entity_poly.pdbx_strand_id
1 'polypeptide(L)' 'GPHMLFISNEDKPGLIGALGTALGDAGVNIATFQLGRRKEGGDAIALIEVDQVVGDGLLDKVRALPHVKKAMALTF' A
#
# COMPACT_ATOMS: atom_id res chain seq x y z
N GLY A 1 -0.22 8.55 -11.10
CA GLY A 1 -1.23 9.61 -10.92
C GLY A 1 -0.80 10.62 -9.88
N PRO A 2 -1.66 11.60 -9.53
CA PRO A 2 -1.35 12.64 -8.55
C PRO A 2 -1.27 12.11 -7.12
N HIS A 3 -1.91 10.97 -6.83
CA HIS A 3 -1.91 10.34 -5.51
C HIS A 3 -1.29 8.95 -5.58
N MET A 4 -0.22 8.78 -4.81
CA MET A 4 0.56 7.56 -4.80
C MET A 4 0.76 7.09 -3.36
N LEU A 5 0.72 5.78 -3.15
CA LEU A 5 1.02 5.13 -1.88
C LEU A 5 2.24 4.23 -2.10
N PHE A 6 3.33 4.57 -1.42
CA PHE A 6 4.54 3.76 -1.37
C PHE A 6 4.50 2.88 -0.13
N ILE A 7 4.77 1.59 -0.30
CA ILE A 7 4.88 0.63 0.79
C ILE A 7 6.15 -0.20 0.61
N SER A 8 6.91 -0.36 1.68
CA SER A 8 7.93 -1.42 1.77
C SER A 8 7.46 -2.49 2.73
N ASN A 9 7.56 -3.76 2.35
CA ASN A 9 6.99 -4.88 3.09
C ASN A 9 7.82 -6.16 2.95
N GLU A 10 7.49 -7.18 3.74
CA GLU A 10 7.86 -8.57 3.44
C GLU A 10 6.82 -9.19 2.50
N ASP A 11 7.26 -9.90 1.46
CA ASP A 11 6.39 -10.57 0.48
C ASP A 11 5.78 -11.84 1.07
N LYS A 12 4.80 -11.65 1.96
CA LYS A 12 4.07 -12.72 2.64
C LYS A 12 2.58 -12.69 2.28
N PRO A 13 1.90 -13.85 2.25
CA PRO A 13 0.46 -13.91 2.00
C PRO A 13 -0.33 -13.01 2.96
N GLY A 14 -1.40 -12.42 2.45
CA GLY A 14 -2.34 -11.61 3.23
C GLY A 14 -2.17 -10.09 3.09
N LEU A 15 -0.97 -9.58 2.78
CA LEU A 15 -0.73 -8.14 2.69
C LEU A 15 -1.63 -7.45 1.64
N ILE A 16 -1.66 -7.96 0.41
CA ILE A 16 -2.42 -7.33 -0.69
C ILE A 16 -3.92 -7.30 -0.36
N GLY A 17 -4.44 -8.39 0.22
CA GLY A 17 -5.83 -8.45 0.65
C GLY A 17 -6.14 -7.44 1.75
N ALA A 18 -5.32 -7.40 2.81
CA ALA A 18 -5.52 -6.49 3.92
C ALA A 18 -5.40 -5.01 3.51
N LEU A 19 -4.47 -4.71 2.60
CA LEU A 19 -4.35 -3.37 2.00
C LEU A 19 -5.57 -3.03 1.15
N GLY A 20 -6.02 -3.95 0.29
CA GLY A 20 -7.21 -3.75 -0.53
C GLY A 20 -8.47 -3.49 0.32
N THR A 21 -8.65 -4.24 1.41
CA THR A 21 -9.73 -4.00 2.37
C THR A 21 -9.60 -2.63 3.03
N ALA A 22 -8.41 -2.25 3.53
CA ALA A 22 -8.23 -0.96 4.18
C ALA A 22 -8.52 0.23 3.25
N LEU A 23 -8.14 0.13 1.97
CA LEU A 23 -8.45 1.15 0.96
C LEU A 23 -9.94 1.15 0.61
N GLY A 24 -10.53 -0.03 0.39
CA GLY A 24 -11.96 -0.18 0.08
C GLY A 24 -12.88 0.34 1.18
N ASP A 25 -12.58 0.04 2.45
CA ASP A 25 -13.31 0.53 3.62
C ASP A 25 -13.25 2.07 3.74
N ALA A 26 -12.19 2.67 3.20
CA ALA A 26 -12.02 4.12 3.14
C ALA A 26 -12.59 4.75 1.85
N GLY A 27 -13.19 3.95 0.97
CA GLY A 27 -13.71 4.43 -0.32
C GLY A 27 -12.63 4.86 -1.31
N VAL A 28 -11.41 4.35 -1.16
CA VAL A 28 -10.26 4.68 -2.01
C VAL A 28 -10.08 3.61 -3.09
N ASN A 29 -10.17 4.01 -4.36
CA ASN A 29 -9.99 3.12 -5.50
C ASN A 29 -8.51 2.99 -5.89
N ILE A 30 -8.13 1.83 -6.43
CA ILE A 30 -6.78 1.55 -6.92
C ILE A 30 -6.77 1.66 -8.44
N ALA A 31 -6.06 2.64 -8.99
CA ALA A 31 -5.87 2.79 -10.42
C ALA A 31 -4.76 1.87 -10.95
N THR A 32 -3.65 1.78 -10.21
CA THR A 32 -2.49 0.95 -10.58
C THR A 32 -1.89 0.32 -9.34
N PHE A 33 -1.49 -0.95 -9.44
CA PHE A 33 -0.76 -1.66 -8.39
C PHE A 33 0.50 -2.32 -8.97
N GLN A 34 1.67 -1.90 -8.51
CA GLN A 34 2.95 -2.48 -8.92
C GLN A 34 3.68 -3.04 -7.71
N LEU A 35 4.09 -4.31 -7.78
CA LEU A 35 4.87 -4.97 -6.74
C LEU A 35 6.22 -5.43 -7.31
N GLY A 36 7.29 -4.84 -6.80
CA GLY A 36 8.65 -5.31 -7.03
C GLY A 36 9.12 -6.09 -5.80
N ARG A 37 9.67 -7.29 -6.00
CA ARG A 37 10.25 -8.11 -4.92
C ARG A 37 11.65 -8.54 -5.27
N ARG A 38 12.55 -8.58 -4.28
CA ARG A 38 13.94 -9.03 -4.49
C ARG A 38 14.02 -10.53 -4.73
N LYS A 39 13.23 -11.30 -3.98
CA LYS A 39 13.03 -12.74 -4.10
C LYS A 39 11.68 -13.09 -3.49
N GLU A 40 11.14 -14.25 -3.84
CA GLU A 40 9.95 -14.78 -3.19
C GLU A 40 10.16 -14.89 -1.66
N GLY A 41 9.17 -14.41 -0.90
CA GLY A 41 9.23 -14.38 0.58
C GLY A 41 10.21 -13.35 1.18
N GLY A 42 10.88 -12.56 0.35
CA GLY A 42 11.85 -11.55 0.76
C GLY A 42 11.26 -10.14 0.91
N ASP A 43 12.12 -9.14 0.85
CA ASP A 43 11.70 -7.74 0.81
C ASP A 43 11.02 -7.40 -0.52
N ALA A 44 9.94 -6.62 -0.41
CA ALA A 44 9.20 -6.09 -1.52
C ALA A 44 8.86 -4.61 -1.32
N ILE A 45 8.59 -3.97 -2.45
CA ILE A 45 8.10 -2.60 -2.56
C ILE A 45 6.83 -2.65 -3.39
N ALA A 46 5.75 -2.11 -2.83
CA ALA A 46 4.54 -1.84 -3.56
C ALA A 46 4.43 -0.34 -3.83
N LEU A 47 4.14 0.00 -5.08
CA LEU A 47 3.79 1.33 -5.51
C LEU A 47 2.36 1.29 -6.05
N ILE A 48 1.48 2.01 -5.37
CA ILE A 48 0.05 2.01 -5.67
C ILE A 48 -0.35 3.41 -6.10
N GLU A 49 -1.01 3.52 -7.24
CA GLU A 49 -1.72 4.72 -7.65
C GLU A 49 -3.17 4.61 -7.18
N VAL A 50 -3.67 5.67 -6.55
CA VAL A 50 -5.03 5.74 -6.04
C VAL A 50 -5.75 6.98 -6.57
N ASP A 51 -7.07 6.92 -6.65
CA ASP A 51 -7.87 8.03 -7.18
C ASP A 51 -8.09 9.16 -6.15
N GLN A 52 -7.94 8.85 -4.85
CA GLN A 52 -8.21 9.76 -3.75
C GLN A 52 -6.97 9.98 -2.88
N VAL A 53 -6.93 11.12 -2.18
CA VAL A 53 -5.88 11.42 -1.20
C VAL A 53 -5.91 10.39 -0.07
N VAL A 54 -4.74 9.81 0.23
CA VAL A 54 -4.54 8.96 1.41
C VAL A 54 -4.35 9.86 2.63
N GLY A 55 -5.41 10.10 3.38
CA GLY A 55 -5.34 10.86 4.64
C GLY A 55 -4.59 10.13 5.75
N ASP A 56 -4.16 10.88 6.77
CA ASP A 56 -3.31 10.36 7.86
C ASP A 56 -3.92 9.14 8.56
N GLY A 57 -5.22 9.14 8.84
CA GLY A 57 -5.89 8.01 9.48
C GLY A 57 -5.88 6.73 8.64
N LEU A 58 -5.98 6.83 7.31
CA LEU A 58 -5.85 5.68 6.42
C LEU A 58 -4.38 5.24 6.33
N LEU A 59 -3.45 6.19 6.26
CA LEU A 59 -2.03 5.89 6.22
C LEU A 59 -1.57 5.16 7.49
N ASP A 60 -2.08 5.54 8.66
CA ASP A 60 -1.79 4.87 9.93
C ASP A 60 -2.37 3.45 9.98
N LYS A 61 -3.57 3.23 9.45
CA LYS A 61 -4.12 1.87 9.27
C LYS A 61 -3.21 1.03 8.38
N VAL A 62 -2.74 1.58 7.26
CA VAL A 62 -1.81 0.88 6.35
C VAL A 62 -0.49 0.56 7.04
N ARG A 63 0.07 1.49 7.83
CA ARG A 63 1.30 1.25 8.62
C ARG A 63 1.13 0.16 9.67
N ALA A 64 -0.08 -0.02 10.20
CA ALA A 64 -0.39 -1.06 11.18
C ALA A 64 -0.65 -2.44 10.56
N LEU A 65 -0.71 -2.56 9.22
CA LEU A 65 -0.92 -3.85 8.56
C LEU A 65 0.26 -4.80 8.81
N PRO A 66 0.01 -6.12 8.93
CA PRO A 66 1.08 -7.10 9.02
C PRO A 66 2.06 -6.99 7.86
N HIS A 67 3.34 -7.21 8.15
CA HIS A 67 4.43 -7.22 7.16
C HIS A 67 4.76 -5.88 6.50
N VAL A 68 4.02 -4.80 6.80
CA VAL A 68 4.40 -3.45 6.39
C VAL A 68 5.56 -2.97 7.24
N LYS A 69 6.67 -2.59 6.58
CA LYS A 69 7.83 -1.98 7.22
C LYS A 69 7.78 -0.45 7.16
N LYS A 70 7.20 0.09 6.09
CA LYS A 70 7.05 1.53 5.86
C LYS A 70 5.89 1.77 4.91
N ALA A 71 5.13 2.83 5.17
CA ALA A 71 4.14 3.35 4.22
C ALA A 71 4.19 4.88 4.18
N MET A 72 4.10 5.44 2.98
CA MET A 72 4.14 6.88 2.71
C MET A 72 3.15 7.25 1.62
N ALA A 73 2.35 8.28 1.87
CA ALA A 73 1.62 8.97 0.81
C ALA A 73 2.60 9.90 0.06
N LEU A 74 2.53 9.87 -1.26
CA LEU A 74 3.31 10.71 -2.17
C LEU A 74 2.32 11.48 -3.05
N THR A 75 2.66 12.72 -3.37
CA THR A 75 1.89 13.59 -4.26
C THR A 75 2.84 14.17 -5.30
N PHE A 76 2.41 14.16 -6.56
CA PHE A 76 3.18 14.62 -7.71
C PHE A 76 2.42 15.69 -8.49
#